data_AF-A0A2H6JQM0-F1
#
_entry.id   AF-A0A2H6JQM0-F1
#
_cell.length_a   1.000
_cell.length_b   1.000
_cell.length_c   1.000
_cell.angle_alpha   90.00
_cell.angle_beta   90.00
_cell.angle_gamma   90.00
#
_symmetry.space_group_name_H-M   'P 1'
#
loop_
_entity.id
_entity.type
_entity.pdbx_description
1 polymer ?
#
loop_
_entity_poly.entity_id
_entity_poly.type
_entity_poly.pdbx_seq_one_letter_code
_entity_poly.pdbx_strand_id
1 'polypeptide(L)'
;MVVFCEECGKKYRIDDSMIVGKTARCKCMSCGNIIEVTKRGGQARMDPAPSGASPYVAAAQATTQAGEGPAQGQTMKQKAAPRASRKSATHGVGLSIGATLLISFLGYVVLLGAVLAFAYMKYVPELMLGQVDLRTAAISQSLSTAVSQPLLLRNYFRINKTAEAISKLPGVAYVAVLNKKGKVVAGIFGDLQRFSPDFSAKVKETGFPKEVVAQNPIKAGEKTSSKVFVLGGKKIHDVAKIIEGPGGVVHVGLFAEDAEKAVSNSLKPLLFILVAMVVLGCVSFMLLARTISTPIKSLTDAAHRISLGELDLPIDINKGGEIGELAASLERMRFSIKSAIERLRRR
;
A
#
# COMPACT_ATOMS: atom_id res chain seq x y z
N MET A 1 -31.43 26.00 -8.47
CA MET A 1 -30.18 25.37 -8.98
C MET A 1 -30.43 24.07 -9.78
N VAL A 2 -29.40 23.53 -10.44
CA VAL A 2 -29.44 22.22 -11.14
C VAL A 2 -28.55 21.23 -10.38
N VAL A 3 -29.09 20.04 -10.08
CA VAL A 3 -28.39 18.97 -9.35
C VAL A 3 -28.47 17.66 -10.15
N PHE A 4 -27.40 16.88 -10.14
CA PHE A 4 -27.34 15.57 -10.79
C PHE A 4 -27.33 14.46 -9.74
N CYS A 5 -28.03 13.36 -9.99
CA CYS A 5 -27.88 12.16 -9.18
C CYS A 5 -26.54 11.48 -9.50
N GLU A 6 -25.70 11.26 -8.50
CA GLU A 6 -24.38 10.62 -8.68
C GLU A 6 -24.47 9.15 -9.11
N GLU A 7 -25.57 8.46 -8.77
CA GLU A 7 -25.77 7.05 -9.08
C GLU A 7 -26.30 6.81 -10.50
N CYS A 8 -27.23 7.63 -10.99
CA CYS A 8 -27.91 7.38 -12.27
C CYS A 8 -27.79 8.52 -13.29
N GLY A 9 -27.06 9.60 -12.96
CA GLY A 9 -26.81 10.73 -13.86
C GLY A 9 -28.01 11.62 -14.18
N LYS A 10 -29.19 11.38 -13.57
CA LYS A 10 -30.42 12.12 -13.90
C LYS A 10 -30.38 13.53 -13.34
N LYS A 11 -30.75 14.49 -14.18
CA LYS A 11 -30.70 15.93 -13.91
C LYS A 11 -32.02 16.43 -13.30
N TYR A 12 -31.94 17.16 -12.19
CA TYR A 12 -33.08 17.78 -11.50
C TYR A 12 -32.87 19.30 -11.39
N ARG A 13 -33.95 20.07 -11.56
CA ARG A 13 -33.97 21.51 -11.34
C ARG A 13 -34.76 21.77 -10.05
N ILE A 14 -34.09 22.30 -9.04
CA ILE A 14 -34.67 22.53 -7.71
C ILE A 14 -34.66 24.03 -7.44
N ASP A 15 -35.79 24.59 -7.00
CA ASP A 15 -35.88 25.99 -6.60
C ASP A 15 -35.36 26.20 -5.17
N ASP A 16 -34.45 27.16 -5.01
CA ASP A 16 -33.77 27.47 -3.76
C ASP A 16 -34.73 28.03 -2.68
N SER A 17 -35.95 28.46 -3.06
CA SER A 17 -37.02 28.92 -2.17
C SER A 17 -37.75 27.79 -1.45
N MET A 18 -37.71 26.56 -1.98
CA MET A 18 -38.37 25.38 -1.39
C MET A 18 -37.49 24.67 -0.35
N ILE A 19 -36.25 25.11 -0.15
CA ILE A 19 -35.30 24.54 0.81
C ILE A 19 -35.41 25.29 2.15
N VAL A 20 -35.97 24.60 3.16
CA VAL A 20 -36.03 25.10 4.54
C VAL A 20 -34.70 24.77 5.23
N GLY A 21 -33.83 25.77 5.38
CA GLY A 21 -32.50 25.62 6.02
C GLY A 21 -31.31 25.75 5.04
N LYS A 22 -30.12 25.33 5.49
CA LYS A 22 -28.88 25.40 4.69
C LYS A 22 -28.72 24.20 3.74
N THR A 23 -29.25 23.04 4.11
CA THR A 23 -29.22 21.79 3.34
C THR A 23 -30.60 21.14 3.30
N ALA A 24 -30.90 20.43 2.22
CA ALA A 24 -32.08 19.57 2.09
C ALA A 24 -31.67 18.22 1.50
N ARG A 25 -32.33 17.15 1.94
CA ARG A 25 -32.15 15.79 1.39
C ARG A 25 -33.37 15.43 0.56
N CYS A 26 -33.18 15.09 -0.72
CA CYS A 26 -34.24 14.69 -1.62
C CYS A 26 -33.95 13.30 -2.23
N LYS A 27 -35.00 12.50 -2.46
CA LYS A 27 -34.87 11.16 -3.03
C LYS A 27 -34.93 11.23 -4.56
N CYS A 28 -33.99 10.59 -5.24
CA CYS A 28 -34.00 10.46 -6.70
C CYS A 28 -35.20 9.60 -7.13
N MET A 29 -36.05 10.14 -8.00
CA MET A 29 -37.21 9.41 -8.54
C MET A 29 -36.83 8.28 -9.51
N SER A 30 -35.57 8.17 -9.95
CA SER A 30 -35.14 7.16 -10.93
C SER A 30 -34.47 5.94 -10.33
N CYS A 31 -33.63 6.11 -9.30
CA CYS A 31 -32.88 5.03 -8.67
C CYS A 31 -33.08 4.94 -7.15
N GLY A 32 -33.81 5.89 -6.55
CA GLY A 32 -34.08 5.91 -5.12
C GLY A 32 -32.95 6.44 -4.23
N ASN A 33 -31.79 6.82 -4.80
CA ASN A 33 -30.66 7.37 -4.04
C ASN A 33 -31.01 8.73 -3.40
N ILE A 34 -30.45 9.04 -2.23
CA ILE A 34 -30.66 10.30 -1.51
C ILE A 34 -29.62 11.32 -1.97
N ILE A 35 -30.08 12.46 -2.47
CA ILE A 35 -29.27 13.57 -2.94
C ILE A 35 -29.30 14.66 -1.86
N GLU A 36 -28.13 15.09 -1.39
CA GLU A 36 -28.01 16.20 -0.45
C GLU A 36 -27.70 17.49 -1.21
N VAL A 37 -28.54 18.51 -1.01
CA VAL A 37 -28.51 19.75 -1.77
C VAL A 37 -28.30 20.92 -0.82
N THR A 38 -27.24 21.70 -1.04
CA THR A 38 -26.88 22.85 -0.22
C THR A 38 -27.28 24.15 -0.92
N LYS A 39 -28.01 25.03 -0.23
CA LYS A 39 -28.47 26.32 -0.77
C LYS A 39 -27.27 27.23 -1.02
N ARG A 40 -27.06 27.69 -2.26
CA ARG A 40 -25.94 28.57 -2.63
C ARG A 40 -26.26 29.99 -2.18
N GLY A 41 -25.74 30.40 -1.03
CA GLY A 41 -25.94 31.74 -0.47
C GLY A 41 -25.44 32.83 -1.41
N GLY A 42 -26.30 33.80 -1.74
CA GLY A 42 -25.94 35.01 -2.46
C GLY A 42 -25.07 35.94 -1.61
N GLN A 43 -24.08 36.57 -2.24
CA GLN A 43 -23.17 37.56 -1.65
C GLN A 43 -23.93 38.84 -1.25
N ALA A 44 -23.58 39.44 -0.11
CA ALA A 44 -23.88 40.84 0.20
C ALA A 44 -22.62 41.54 0.72
N ARG A 45 -22.23 42.60 0.00
CA ARG A 45 -21.29 43.66 0.39
C ARG A 45 -21.84 44.45 1.59
N MET A 46 -20.95 44.98 2.43
CA MET A 46 -21.18 46.23 3.16
C MET A 46 -19.87 46.85 3.68
N ASP A 47 -19.53 48.06 3.20
CA ASP A 47 -18.62 49.02 3.86
C ASP A 47 -19.44 49.90 4.87
N PRO A 48 -18.93 51.00 5.52
CA PRO A 48 -18.64 51.02 6.95
C PRO A 48 -19.30 52.19 7.76
N ALA A 49 -18.99 52.21 9.08
CA ALA A 49 -19.01 53.34 10.06
C ALA A 49 -20.35 53.71 10.75
N PRO A 50 -20.38 54.49 11.88
CA PRO A 50 -19.28 55.15 12.62
C PRO A 50 -19.29 55.09 14.17
N SER A 51 -18.14 55.51 14.74
CA SER A 51 -17.87 56.31 15.97
C SER A 51 -18.64 56.09 17.29
N GLY A 52 -17.88 56.02 18.40
CA GLY A 52 -18.37 56.52 19.70
C GLY A 52 -17.59 56.09 20.94
N ALA A 53 -16.78 57.02 21.47
CA ALA A 53 -16.45 57.24 22.89
C ALA A 53 -15.59 56.20 23.67
N SER A 54 -14.36 56.63 23.93
CA SER A 54 -13.57 56.32 25.13
C SER A 54 -14.21 56.96 26.38
N PRO A 55 -13.94 56.41 27.58
CA PRO A 55 -13.30 57.27 28.57
C PRO A 55 -12.13 56.60 29.30
N TYR A 56 -11.07 57.40 29.44
CA TYR A 56 -9.97 57.22 30.38
C TYR A 56 -10.43 57.68 31.77
N VAL A 57 -10.16 56.91 32.83
CA VAL A 57 -9.99 57.48 34.19
C VAL A 57 -8.84 56.75 34.89
N ALA A 58 -7.98 57.56 35.49
CA ALA A 58 -6.72 57.24 36.17
C ALA A 58 -6.91 56.81 37.63
N ALA A 59 -5.90 56.13 38.19
CA ALA A 59 -5.39 56.29 39.57
C ALA A 59 -4.18 55.34 39.78
N ALA A 60 -2.97 55.89 39.96
CA ALA A 60 -2.25 56.00 41.25
C ALA A 60 -1.50 54.70 41.65
N GLN A 61 -0.17 54.62 41.46
CA GLN A 61 0.88 54.97 42.43
C GLN A 61 0.80 54.24 43.78
N ALA A 62 1.78 53.36 44.06
CA ALA A 62 2.52 53.31 45.33
C ALA A 62 3.72 52.33 45.20
N THR A 63 4.96 52.81 45.16
CA THR A 63 5.92 53.01 46.28
C THR A 63 6.63 51.75 46.77
N THR A 64 7.92 51.72 46.47
CA THR A 64 9.01 51.01 47.15
C THR A 64 9.12 51.37 48.63
N GLN A 65 9.32 50.38 49.51
CA GLN A 65 10.11 50.54 50.73
C GLN A 65 10.91 49.27 51.01
N ALA A 66 12.23 49.46 51.17
CA ALA A 66 13.17 48.55 51.79
C ALA A 66 13.57 49.15 53.14
N GLY A 67 13.90 48.32 54.12
CA GLY A 67 14.57 48.76 55.34
C GLY A 67 14.46 47.79 56.52
N GLU A 68 15.43 46.90 56.63
CA GLU A 68 15.89 46.38 57.93
C GLU A 68 17.37 46.73 58.10
N GLY A 69 17.70 47.16 59.32
CA GLY A 69 18.96 47.77 59.72
C GLY A 69 20.11 46.79 60.06
N PRO A 70 21.23 47.31 60.59
CA PRO A 70 22.57 46.78 60.33
C PRO A 70 23.15 45.94 61.48
N ALA A 71 24.14 45.10 61.14
CA ALA A 71 25.17 44.65 62.09
C ALA A 71 26.51 44.44 61.37
N GLN A 72 27.57 44.90 62.03
CA GLN A 72 28.95 45.04 61.57
C GLN A 72 29.71 43.70 61.48
N GLY A 73 30.76 43.63 60.64
CA GLY A 73 31.71 42.51 60.69
C GLY A 73 32.65 42.36 59.50
N GLN A 74 33.70 43.19 59.45
CA GLN A 74 35.08 42.95 58.98
C GLN A 74 35.38 41.91 57.86
N THR A 75 35.85 42.45 56.74
CA THR A 75 36.98 42.02 55.87
C THR A 75 37.47 40.56 55.90
N MET A 76 37.40 39.89 54.73
CA MET A 76 38.57 39.17 54.16
C MET A 76 38.37 38.81 52.68
N LYS A 77 39.45 38.98 51.91
CA LYS A 77 39.61 38.67 50.48
C LYS A 77 39.38 37.18 50.20
N GLN A 78 38.61 36.83 49.17
CA GLN A 78 38.83 35.58 48.44
C GLN A 78 38.32 35.64 46.98
N LYS A 79 39.18 35.14 46.08
CA LYS A 79 39.08 35.11 44.62
C LYS A 79 37.80 34.38 44.15
N ALA A 80 37.03 35.01 43.27
CA ALA A 80 35.94 34.35 42.54
C ALA A 80 36.41 33.93 41.13
N ALA A 81 36.31 32.62 40.85
CA ALA A 81 36.51 32.01 39.54
C ALA A 81 35.40 32.44 38.54
N PRO A 82 35.63 32.38 37.21
CA PRO A 82 34.66 32.88 36.25
C PRO A 82 33.46 31.93 36.14
N ARG A 83 32.27 32.51 36.27
CA ARG A 83 30.98 31.82 36.12
C ARG A 83 30.76 31.51 34.63
N ALA A 84 31.01 30.26 34.24
CA ALA A 84 30.75 29.78 32.89
C ALA A 84 29.25 29.87 32.58
N SER A 85 28.91 30.69 31.59
CA SER A 85 27.57 30.78 30.98
C SER A 85 27.20 29.44 30.36
N ARG A 86 26.28 28.71 30.99
CA ARG A 86 25.70 27.48 30.46
C ARG A 86 24.63 27.87 29.44
N LYS A 87 24.99 27.94 28.15
CA LYS A 87 24.02 28.07 27.05
C LYS A 87 23.14 26.82 27.04
N SER A 88 21.85 26.97 27.31
CA SER A 88 20.87 25.89 27.10
C SER A 88 20.64 25.72 25.60
N ALA A 89 21.23 24.68 25.02
CA ALA A 89 20.88 24.22 23.69
C ALA A 89 19.65 23.30 23.80
N THR A 90 18.45 23.87 23.72
CA THR A 90 17.26 23.10 23.33
C THR A 90 17.08 23.26 21.83
N HIS A 91 17.88 22.54 21.06
CA HIS A 91 17.58 22.32 19.64
C HIS A 91 16.52 21.23 19.57
N GLY A 92 15.25 21.65 19.45
CA GLY A 92 14.22 20.78 18.89
C GLY A 92 14.68 20.37 17.49
N VAL A 93 14.72 19.06 17.23
CA VAL A 93 15.07 18.50 15.92
C VAL A 93 13.92 18.83 14.96
N GLY A 94 13.90 20.05 14.44
CA GLY A 94 13.03 20.46 13.36
C GLY A 94 13.56 19.89 12.06
N LEU A 95 12.94 18.81 11.57
CA LEU A 95 13.25 18.27 10.26
C LEU A 95 12.96 19.36 9.20
N SER A 96 13.87 19.57 8.24
CA SER A 96 13.64 20.56 7.18
C SER A 96 12.38 20.20 6.39
N ILE A 97 11.66 21.20 5.88
CA ILE A 97 10.42 20.98 5.09
C ILE A 97 10.64 19.94 3.99
N GLY A 98 11.83 19.95 3.36
CA GLY A 98 12.23 18.93 2.39
C GLY A 98 12.29 17.52 2.96
N ALA A 99 12.92 17.33 4.11
CA ALA A 99 13.00 16.02 4.73
C ALA A 99 11.62 15.49 5.17
N THR A 100 10.71 16.35 5.66
CA THR A 100 9.33 15.97 5.98
C THR A 100 8.56 15.53 4.74
N LEU A 101 8.70 16.26 3.62
CA LEU A 101 8.10 15.89 2.34
C LEU A 101 8.64 14.57 1.80
N LEU A 102 9.97 14.37 1.84
CA LEU A 102 10.60 13.11 1.40
C LEU A 102 10.12 11.92 2.24
N ILE A 103 10.05 12.06 3.57
CA ILE A 103 9.57 10.99 4.44
C ILE A 103 8.09 10.69 4.16
N SER A 104 7.26 11.72 3.95
CA SER A 104 5.85 11.52 3.62
C SER A 104 5.66 10.80 2.27
N PHE A 105 6.49 11.14 1.27
CA PHE A 105 6.48 10.49 -0.05
C PHE A 105 6.95 9.03 0.04
N LEU A 106 8.09 8.77 0.71
CA LEU A 106 8.57 7.39 0.94
C LEU A 106 7.54 6.58 1.73
N GLY A 107 6.94 7.18 2.76
CA GLY A 107 5.88 6.56 3.55
C GLY A 107 4.69 6.17 2.69
N TYR A 108 4.24 7.06 1.79
CA TYR A 108 3.17 6.77 0.85
C TYR A 108 3.52 5.62 -0.12
N VAL A 109 4.72 5.62 -0.69
CA VAL A 109 5.17 4.55 -1.62
C VAL A 109 5.24 3.20 -0.90
N VAL A 110 5.79 3.17 0.32
CA VAL A 110 5.86 1.95 1.14
C VAL A 110 4.46 1.48 1.54
N LEU A 111 3.59 2.39 1.96
CA LEU A 111 2.19 2.08 2.30
C LEU A 111 1.45 1.49 1.09
N LEU A 112 1.53 2.15 -0.07
CA LEU A 112 0.89 1.69 -1.30
C LEU A 112 1.44 0.31 -1.70
N GLY A 113 2.76 0.13 -1.65
CA GLY A 113 3.40 -1.15 -1.91
C GLY A 113 2.93 -2.26 -0.96
N ALA A 114 2.80 -1.96 0.34
CA ALA A 114 2.30 -2.89 1.34
C ALA A 114 0.83 -3.27 1.10
N VAL A 115 -0.03 -2.30 0.76
CA VAL A 115 -1.44 -2.54 0.43
C VAL A 115 -1.56 -3.42 -0.82
N LEU A 116 -0.80 -3.13 -1.87
CA LEU A 116 -0.78 -3.94 -3.09
C LEU A 116 -0.26 -5.36 -2.82
N ALA A 117 0.81 -5.50 -2.05
CA ALA A 117 1.33 -6.81 -1.66
C ALA A 117 0.32 -7.60 -0.81
N PHE A 118 -0.38 -6.93 0.11
CA PHE A 118 -1.43 -7.54 0.91
C PHE A 118 -2.61 -8.00 0.04
N ALA A 119 -3.10 -7.13 -0.86
CA ALA A 119 -4.16 -7.48 -1.80
C ALA A 119 -3.73 -8.68 -2.67
N TYR A 120 -2.51 -8.66 -3.18
CA TYR A 120 -1.96 -9.77 -3.96
C TYR A 120 -1.95 -11.08 -3.18
N MET A 121 -1.43 -11.06 -1.94
CA MET A 121 -1.41 -12.23 -1.05
C MET A 121 -2.81 -12.72 -0.67
N LYS A 122 -3.80 -11.83 -0.62
CA LYS A 122 -5.17 -12.17 -0.27
C LYS A 122 -5.95 -12.79 -1.44
N TYR A 123 -5.87 -12.21 -2.64
CA TYR A 123 -6.73 -12.58 -3.76
C TYR A 123 -6.11 -13.61 -4.72
N VAL A 124 -4.79 -13.58 -4.93
CA VAL A 124 -4.15 -14.44 -5.95
C VAL A 124 -4.15 -15.92 -5.57
N PRO A 125 -3.88 -16.34 -4.33
CA PRO A 125 -3.91 -17.76 -3.98
C PRO A 125 -5.28 -18.40 -4.18
N GLU A 126 -6.36 -17.66 -3.91
CA GLU A 126 -7.74 -18.14 -4.05
C GLU A 126 -8.11 -18.33 -5.53
N LEU A 127 -7.72 -17.37 -6.39
CA LEU A 127 -7.84 -17.51 -7.85
C LEU A 127 -7.05 -18.70 -8.40
N MET A 128 -5.86 -18.96 -7.86
CA MET A 128 -4.99 -20.07 -8.29
C MET A 128 -5.50 -21.43 -7.84
N LEU A 129 -6.02 -21.56 -6.62
CA LEU A 129 -6.61 -22.81 -6.14
C LEU A 129 -7.82 -23.22 -6.99
N GLY A 130 -8.66 -22.26 -7.40
CA GLY A 130 -9.75 -22.52 -8.33
C GLY A 130 -9.28 -23.04 -9.70
N GLN A 131 -8.16 -22.51 -10.23
CA GLN A 131 -7.58 -23.01 -11.47
C GLN A 131 -7.03 -24.43 -11.35
N VAL A 132 -6.38 -24.77 -10.23
CA VAL A 132 -5.90 -26.13 -9.98
C VAL A 132 -7.08 -27.10 -9.89
N ASP A 133 -8.18 -26.70 -9.24
CA ASP A 133 -9.38 -27.53 -9.11
C ASP A 133 -10.02 -27.82 -10.47
N LEU A 134 -10.28 -26.78 -11.28
CA LEU A 134 -10.85 -26.94 -12.62
C LEU A 134 -9.97 -27.83 -13.52
N ARG A 135 -8.64 -27.64 -13.47
CA ARG A 135 -7.69 -28.45 -14.23
C ARG A 135 -7.67 -29.91 -13.77
N THR A 136 -7.61 -30.15 -12.46
CA THR A 136 -7.59 -31.49 -11.88
C THR A 136 -8.91 -32.22 -12.16
N ALA A 137 -10.04 -31.51 -12.07
CA ALA A 137 -11.36 -32.03 -12.40
C ALA A 137 -11.49 -32.39 -13.88
N ALA A 138 -10.99 -31.55 -14.80
CA ALA A 138 -10.97 -31.85 -16.23
C ALA A 138 -10.13 -33.10 -16.55
N ILE A 139 -8.92 -33.22 -15.97
CA ILE A 139 -8.06 -34.40 -16.15
C ILE A 139 -8.74 -35.65 -15.58
N SER A 140 -9.35 -35.55 -14.40
CA SER A 140 -10.09 -36.65 -13.77
C SER A 140 -11.29 -37.08 -14.60
N GLN A 141 -12.02 -36.12 -15.19
CA GLN A 141 -13.13 -36.41 -16.11
C GLN A 141 -12.63 -37.12 -17.36
N SER A 142 -11.56 -36.63 -18.00
CA SER A 142 -10.95 -37.27 -19.17
C SER A 142 -10.46 -38.69 -18.86
N LEU A 143 -9.82 -38.89 -17.72
CA LEU A 143 -9.38 -40.21 -17.27
C LEU A 143 -10.58 -41.13 -17.03
N SER A 144 -11.60 -40.68 -16.30
CA SER A 144 -12.83 -41.44 -16.02
C SER A 144 -13.47 -41.94 -17.32
N THR A 145 -13.63 -41.06 -18.30
CA THR A 145 -14.15 -41.42 -19.63
C THR A 145 -13.23 -42.40 -20.35
N ALA A 146 -11.91 -42.16 -20.36
CA ALA A 146 -10.95 -43.00 -21.09
C ALA A 146 -10.80 -44.43 -20.50
N VAL A 147 -10.96 -44.59 -19.19
CA VAL A 147 -10.85 -45.91 -18.53
C VAL A 147 -12.18 -46.65 -18.39
N SER A 148 -13.31 -46.00 -18.72
CA SER A 148 -14.64 -46.61 -18.63
C SER A 148 -14.72 -47.94 -19.38
N GLN A 149 -14.54 -47.94 -20.71
CA GLN A 149 -14.60 -49.14 -21.55
C GLN A 149 -13.52 -50.18 -21.17
N PRO A 150 -12.22 -49.83 -21.00
CA PRO A 150 -11.22 -50.77 -20.53
C PRO A 150 -11.58 -51.45 -19.19
N LEU A 151 -12.24 -50.74 -18.28
CA LEU A 151 -12.65 -51.28 -16.98
C LEU A 151 -13.84 -52.24 -17.10
N LEU A 152 -14.82 -51.96 -17.99
CA LEU A 152 -15.88 -52.93 -18.31
C LEU A 152 -15.28 -54.24 -18.83
N LEU A 153 -14.32 -54.14 -19.75
CA LEU A 153 -13.68 -55.29 -20.40
C LEU A 153 -12.58 -55.93 -19.54
N ARG A 154 -12.36 -55.45 -18.30
CA ARG A 154 -11.28 -55.88 -17.41
C ARG A 154 -9.89 -55.86 -18.07
N ASN A 155 -9.69 -54.97 -19.03
CA ASN A 155 -8.42 -54.78 -19.71
C ASN A 155 -7.50 -53.89 -18.86
N TYR A 156 -6.92 -54.50 -17.83
CA TYR A 156 -6.05 -53.81 -16.87
C TYR A 156 -4.78 -53.24 -17.51
N PHE A 157 -4.27 -53.87 -18.57
CA PHE A 157 -3.13 -53.36 -19.31
C PHE A 157 -3.44 -51.99 -19.95
N ARG A 158 -4.62 -51.85 -20.59
CA ARG A 158 -5.03 -50.59 -21.22
C ARG A 158 -5.31 -49.50 -20.18
N ILE A 159 -5.90 -49.86 -19.03
CA ILE A 159 -6.06 -48.92 -17.89
C ILE A 159 -4.69 -48.42 -17.43
N ASN A 160 -3.73 -49.32 -17.22
CA ASN A 160 -2.39 -48.95 -16.77
C ASN A 160 -1.68 -48.05 -17.78
N LYS A 161 -1.80 -48.34 -19.09
CA LYS A 161 -1.25 -47.48 -20.16
C LYS A 161 -1.89 -46.11 -20.22
N THR A 162 -3.21 -46.00 -20.05
CA THR A 162 -3.91 -44.71 -20.00
C THR A 162 -3.52 -43.92 -18.75
N ALA A 163 -3.47 -44.57 -17.59
CA ALA A 163 -3.01 -43.93 -16.35
C ALA A 163 -1.55 -43.46 -16.46
N GLU A 164 -0.67 -44.24 -17.11
CA GLU A 164 0.73 -43.89 -17.34
C GLU A 164 0.85 -42.63 -18.19
N ALA A 165 0.08 -42.54 -19.28
CA ALA A 165 0.07 -41.37 -20.15
C ALA A 165 -0.38 -40.09 -19.41
N ILE A 166 -1.40 -40.18 -18.56
CA ILE A 166 -1.91 -39.04 -17.78
C ILE A 166 -0.95 -38.67 -16.65
N SER A 167 -0.30 -39.65 -16.01
CA SER A 167 0.68 -39.40 -14.94
C SER A 167 1.88 -38.57 -15.42
N LYS A 168 2.20 -38.61 -16.72
CA LYS A 168 3.30 -37.84 -17.34
C LYS A 168 2.91 -36.40 -17.67
N LEU A 169 1.65 -36.00 -17.47
CA LEU A 169 1.24 -34.60 -17.71
C LEU A 169 1.89 -33.66 -16.68
N PRO A 170 2.25 -32.43 -17.08
CA PRO A 170 2.93 -31.48 -16.19
C PRO A 170 2.12 -31.18 -14.91
N GLY A 171 2.73 -31.38 -13.75
CA GLY A 171 2.13 -31.09 -12.44
C GLY A 171 1.28 -32.23 -11.87
N VAL A 172 1.07 -33.33 -12.59
CA VAL A 172 0.39 -34.52 -12.05
C VAL A 172 1.33 -35.24 -11.08
N ALA A 173 0.89 -35.35 -9.83
CA ALA A 173 1.61 -36.02 -8.77
C ALA A 173 1.37 -37.54 -8.83
N TYR A 174 0.12 -37.95 -9.00
CA TYR A 174 -0.25 -39.35 -9.22
C TYR A 174 -1.60 -39.48 -9.94
N VAL A 175 -1.82 -40.68 -10.47
CA VAL A 175 -3.08 -41.14 -11.03
C VAL A 175 -3.41 -42.50 -10.42
N ALA A 176 -4.66 -42.67 -9.97
CA ALA A 176 -5.15 -43.97 -9.52
C ALA A 176 -6.52 -44.29 -10.08
N VAL A 177 -6.76 -45.57 -10.34
CA VAL A 177 -8.03 -46.10 -10.82
C VAL A 177 -8.43 -47.25 -9.91
N LEU A 178 -9.62 -47.14 -9.32
CA LEU A 178 -10.21 -48.13 -8.44
C LEU A 178 -11.41 -48.78 -9.13
N ASN A 179 -11.60 -50.07 -8.92
CA ASN A 179 -12.82 -50.75 -9.32
C ASN A 179 -13.98 -50.45 -8.35
N LYS A 180 -15.19 -50.92 -8.67
CA LYS A 180 -16.38 -50.80 -7.81
C LYS A 180 -16.21 -51.34 -6.38
N LYS A 181 -15.24 -52.24 -6.13
CA LYS A 181 -14.93 -52.79 -4.80
C LYS A 181 -13.90 -51.96 -4.02
N GLY A 182 -13.45 -50.82 -4.56
CA GLY A 182 -12.41 -50.00 -3.95
C GLY A 182 -10.99 -50.57 -4.06
N LYS A 183 -10.77 -51.60 -4.88
CA LYS A 183 -9.42 -52.14 -5.13
C LYS A 183 -8.73 -51.29 -6.19
N VAL A 184 -7.51 -50.84 -5.89
CA VAL A 184 -6.63 -50.14 -6.84
C VAL A 184 -6.28 -51.10 -7.98
N VAL A 185 -6.65 -50.71 -9.19
CA VAL A 185 -6.42 -51.41 -10.45
C VAL A 185 -5.19 -50.84 -11.18
N ALA A 186 -5.02 -49.52 -11.11
CA ALA A 186 -3.83 -48.82 -11.56
C ALA A 186 -3.52 -47.71 -10.55
N GLY A 187 -2.24 -47.50 -10.28
CA GLY A 187 -1.75 -46.48 -9.36
C GLY A 187 -0.34 -46.10 -9.76
N ILE A 188 -0.16 -44.90 -10.31
CA ILE A 188 1.08 -44.45 -10.93
C ILE A 188 1.41 -43.05 -10.43
N PHE A 189 2.64 -42.85 -9.96
CA PHE A 189 3.16 -41.53 -9.63
C PHE A 189 3.79 -40.91 -10.88
N GLY A 190 3.54 -39.62 -11.11
CA GLY A 190 4.08 -38.90 -12.26
C GLY A 190 5.58 -38.65 -12.11
N ASP A 191 5.94 -37.87 -11.08
CA ASP A 191 7.33 -37.59 -10.74
C ASP A 191 7.60 -37.96 -9.28
N LEU A 192 8.07 -39.19 -9.08
CA LEU A 192 8.36 -39.73 -7.75
C LEU A 192 9.55 -39.04 -7.08
N GLN A 193 10.43 -38.35 -7.83
CA GLN A 193 11.61 -37.68 -7.26
C GLN A 193 11.24 -36.41 -6.47
N ARG A 194 10.04 -35.86 -6.72
CA ARG A 194 9.54 -34.67 -6.03
C ARG A 194 9.07 -34.92 -4.61
N PHE A 195 8.78 -36.17 -4.27
CA PHE A 195 8.37 -36.56 -2.91
C PHE A 195 9.58 -36.77 -2.01
N SER A 196 9.35 -36.91 -0.70
CA SER A 196 10.42 -37.20 0.25
C SER A 196 11.14 -38.52 -0.11
N PRO A 197 12.48 -38.60 0.10
CA PRO A 197 13.25 -39.80 -0.23
C PRO A 197 12.67 -41.08 0.37
N ASP A 198 12.23 -41.01 1.64
CA ASP A 198 11.64 -42.15 2.36
C ASP A 198 10.34 -42.63 1.71
N PHE A 199 9.49 -41.70 1.28
CA PHE A 199 8.24 -42.03 0.61
C PHE A 199 8.52 -42.68 -0.74
N SER A 200 9.43 -42.10 -1.52
CA SER A 200 9.81 -42.61 -2.84
C SER A 200 10.45 -44.00 -2.76
N ALA A 201 11.27 -44.27 -1.74
CA ALA A 201 11.82 -45.59 -1.47
C ALA A 201 10.71 -46.60 -1.14
N LYS A 202 9.80 -46.25 -0.23
CA LYS A 202 8.66 -47.12 0.14
C LYS A 202 7.77 -47.45 -1.06
N VAL A 203 7.45 -46.47 -1.90
CA VAL A 203 6.64 -46.68 -3.11
C VAL A 203 7.32 -47.62 -4.11
N LYS A 204 8.65 -47.56 -4.24
CA LYS A 204 9.40 -48.48 -5.10
C LYS A 204 9.34 -49.93 -4.61
N GLU A 205 9.27 -50.14 -3.30
CA GLU A 205 9.20 -51.46 -2.68
C GLU A 205 7.77 -52.03 -2.67
N THR A 206 6.80 -51.23 -2.21
CA THR A 206 5.42 -51.71 -1.97
C THR A 206 4.45 -51.40 -3.12
N GLY A 207 4.86 -50.58 -4.09
CA GLY A 207 3.97 -50.04 -5.12
C GLY A 207 3.06 -48.93 -4.59
N PHE A 208 1.96 -48.69 -5.31
CA PHE A 208 1.03 -47.61 -4.99
C PHE A 208 0.27 -47.87 -3.66
N PRO A 209 0.42 -47.00 -2.64
CA PRO A 209 -0.24 -47.21 -1.35
C PRO A 209 -1.74 -46.92 -1.43
N LYS A 210 -2.58 -47.82 -0.90
CA LYS A 210 -4.05 -47.64 -0.92
C LYS A 210 -4.52 -46.50 -0.02
N GLU A 211 -3.70 -46.14 0.96
CA GLU A 211 -3.98 -45.07 1.92
C GLU A 211 -4.06 -43.71 1.24
N VAL A 212 -3.39 -43.53 0.09
CA VAL A 212 -3.40 -42.28 -0.69
C VAL A 212 -4.82 -41.93 -1.14
N VAL A 213 -5.49 -42.88 -1.79
CA VAL A 213 -6.85 -42.69 -2.32
C VAL A 213 -7.92 -42.69 -1.22
N ALA A 214 -7.62 -43.33 -0.07
CA ALA A 214 -8.49 -43.32 1.09
C ALA A 214 -8.60 -41.93 1.77
N GLN A 215 -7.68 -41.00 1.50
CA GLN A 215 -7.73 -39.65 2.08
C GLN A 215 -8.86 -38.79 1.50
N ASN A 216 -9.34 -39.10 0.30
CA ASN A 216 -10.36 -38.34 -0.43
C ASN A 216 -11.52 -39.25 -0.93
N PRO A 217 -12.32 -39.83 -0.03
CA PRO A 217 -13.45 -40.66 -0.42
C PRO A 217 -14.59 -39.81 -1.00
N ILE A 218 -15.28 -40.34 -2.02
CA ILE A 218 -16.49 -39.72 -2.53
C ILE A 218 -17.65 -40.00 -1.56
N LYS A 219 -18.31 -38.94 -1.07
CA LYS A 219 -19.48 -39.06 -0.18
C LYS A 219 -20.67 -39.68 -0.91
N ALA A 220 -21.55 -40.32 -0.16
CA ALA A 220 -22.77 -40.91 -0.72
C ALA A 220 -23.63 -39.84 -1.42
N GLY A 221 -23.97 -40.07 -2.68
CA GLY A 221 -24.76 -39.15 -3.52
C GLY A 221 -23.94 -38.15 -4.34
N GLU A 222 -22.64 -38.00 -4.07
CA GLU A 222 -21.75 -37.14 -4.87
C GLU A 222 -21.10 -37.94 -6.02
N LYS A 223 -20.83 -37.26 -7.14
CA LYS A 223 -20.11 -37.85 -8.29
C LYS A 223 -18.62 -37.49 -8.35
N THR A 224 -18.24 -36.46 -7.61
CA THR A 224 -16.90 -35.89 -7.58
C THR A 224 -16.59 -35.51 -6.14
N SER A 225 -15.33 -35.65 -5.72
CA SER A 225 -14.83 -35.07 -4.46
C SER A 225 -13.49 -34.40 -4.72
N SER A 226 -13.24 -33.24 -4.11
CA SER A 226 -11.99 -32.49 -4.24
C SER A 226 -11.44 -32.22 -2.85
N LYS A 227 -10.15 -32.49 -2.65
CA LYS A 227 -9.50 -32.32 -1.36
C LYS A 227 -8.01 -32.05 -1.50
N VAL A 228 -7.50 -31.15 -0.66
CA VAL A 228 -6.07 -30.92 -0.50
C VAL A 228 -5.56 -31.68 0.72
N PHE A 229 -4.47 -32.44 0.57
CA PHE A 229 -3.79 -33.13 1.66
C PHE A 229 -2.29 -33.21 1.42
N VAL A 230 -1.54 -33.66 2.42
CA VAL A 230 -0.08 -33.80 2.33
C VAL A 230 0.28 -35.26 2.08
N LEU A 231 1.09 -35.50 1.05
CA LEU A 231 1.61 -36.82 0.67
C LEU A 231 3.10 -36.73 0.41
N GLY A 232 3.90 -37.57 1.07
CA GLY A 232 5.36 -37.60 0.88
C GLY A 232 6.02 -36.23 1.06
N GLY A 233 5.55 -35.43 2.02
CA GLY A 233 6.04 -34.07 2.28
C GLY A 233 5.58 -33.01 1.28
N LYS A 234 4.64 -33.34 0.38
CA LYS A 234 4.13 -32.44 -0.66
C LYS A 234 2.64 -32.18 -0.52
N LYS A 235 2.19 -30.94 -0.73
CA LYS A 235 0.76 -30.63 -0.82
C LYS A 235 0.20 -31.09 -2.16
N ILE A 236 -0.75 -32.00 -2.11
CA ILE A 236 -1.44 -32.57 -3.26
C ILE A 236 -2.89 -32.12 -3.27
N HIS A 237 -3.34 -31.64 -4.41
CA HIS A 237 -4.74 -31.37 -4.71
C HIS A 237 -5.30 -32.57 -5.47
N ASP A 238 -6.11 -33.40 -4.81
CA ASP A 238 -6.71 -34.60 -5.38
C ASP A 238 -8.17 -34.37 -5.76
N VAL A 239 -8.53 -34.81 -6.96
CA VAL A 239 -9.94 -34.93 -7.36
C VAL A 239 -10.26 -36.41 -7.62
N ALA A 240 -11.26 -36.89 -6.89
CA ALA A 240 -11.87 -38.18 -7.08
C ALA A 240 -13.12 -38.05 -7.96
N LYS A 241 -13.26 -38.88 -8.99
CA LYS A 241 -14.41 -38.88 -9.90
C LYS A 241 -14.94 -40.31 -10.12
N ILE A 242 -16.26 -40.48 -10.07
CA ILE A 242 -16.89 -41.77 -10.38
C ILE A 242 -16.73 -42.09 -11.89
N ILE A 243 -16.49 -43.37 -12.18
CA ILE A 243 -16.50 -43.92 -13.54
C ILE A 243 -17.94 -44.31 -13.89
N GLU A 244 -18.54 -43.60 -14.84
CA GLU A 244 -19.89 -43.90 -15.33
C GLU A 244 -19.91 -45.24 -16.08
N GLY A 245 -20.88 -46.11 -15.77
CA GLY A 245 -21.00 -47.45 -16.34
C GLY A 245 -20.53 -48.58 -15.40
N PRO A 246 -19.27 -49.06 -15.50
CA PRO A 246 -18.78 -50.25 -14.79
C PRO A 246 -18.76 -50.07 -13.26
N GLY A 247 -18.81 -48.82 -12.80
CA GLY A 247 -18.57 -48.44 -11.42
C GLY A 247 -17.08 -48.49 -11.07
N GLY A 248 -16.69 -47.59 -10.18
CA GLY A 248 -15.29 -47.37 -9.82
C GLY A 248 -15.03 -45.89 -9.64
N VAL A 249 -13.80 -45.58 -9.25
CA VAL A 249 -13.38 -44.21 -8.95
C VAL A 249 -12.01 -43.98 -9.57
N VAL A 250 -11.83 -42.84 -10.21
CA VAL A 250 -10.50 -42.36 -10.60
C VAL A 250 -10.08 -41.25 -9.65
N HIS A 251 -8.81 -41.22 -9.32
CA HIS A 251 -8.18 -40.15 -8.56
C HIS A 251 -7.05 -39.55 -9.40
N VAL A 252 -7.00 -38.23 -9.43
CA VAL A 252 -5.89 -37.49 -10.01
C VAL A 252 -5.43 -36.48 -8.98
N GLY A 253 -4.18 -36.63 -8.54
CA GLY A 253 -3.52 -35.68 -7.66
C GLY A 253 -2.62 -34.76 -8.46
N LEU A 254 -2.76 -33.45 -8.31
CA LEU A 254 -1.82 -32.44 -8.81
C LEU A 254 -0.98 -31.88 -7.66
N PHE A 255 0.26 -31.48 -7.93
CA PHE A 255 1.06 -30.75 -6.96
C PHE A 255 0.50 -29.33 -6.77
N ALA A 256 -0.06 -29.05 -5.58
CA ALA A 256 -0.57 -27.72 -5.26
C ALA A 256 0.56 -26.67 -5.16
N GLU A 257 1.76 -27.12 -4.80
CA GLU A 257 2.97 -26.27 -4.71
C GLU A 257 3.39 -25.65 -6.05
N ASP A 258 3.04 -26.26 -7.20
CA ASP A 258 3.38 -25.68 -8.50
C ASP A 258 2.60 -24.39 -8.73
N ALA A 259 1.35 -24.34 -8.28
CA ALA A 259 0.55 -23.13 -8.26
C ALA A 259 1.12 -22.11 -7.26
N GLU A 260 1.46 -22.54 -6.03
CA GLU A 260 2.06 -21.65 -5.03
C GLU A 260 3.40 -21.05 -5.50
N LYS A 261 4.24 -21.85 -6.17
CA LYS A 261 5.52 -21.40 -6.74
C LYS A 261 5.32 -20.39 -7.87
N ALA A 262 4.34 -20.61 -8.75
CA ALA A 262 3.98 -19.65 -9.80
C ALA A 262 3.58 -18.29 -9.22
N VAL A 263 2.85 -18.28 -8.09
CA VAL A 263 2.52 -17.06 -7.34
C VAL A 263 3.79 -16.40 -6.78
N SER A 264 4.65 -17.16 -6.10
CA SER A 264 5.87 -16.59 -5.50
C SER A 264 6.85 -16.01 -6.53
N ASN A 265 6.98 -16.65 -7.70
CA ASN A 265 7.82 -16.12 -8.78
C ASN A 265 7.22 -14.86 -9.41
N SER A 266 5.89 -14.71 -9.35
CA SER A 266 5.18 -13.50 -9.77
C SER A 266 5.31 -12.35 -8.76
N LEU A 267 5.69 -12.61 -7.50
CA LEU A 267 5.98 -11.57 -6.50
C LEU A 267 7.35 -10.89 -6.71
N LYS A 268 8.35 -11.61 -7.24
CA LYS A 268 9.69 -11.06 -7.50
C LYS A 268 9.68 -9.83 -8.41
N PRO A 269 8.98 -9.81 -9.57
CA PRO A 269 8.92 -8.60 -10.40
C PRO A 269 8.18 -7.45 -9.70
N LEU A 270 7.17 -7.74 -8.88
CA LEU A 270 6.47 -6.71 -8.09
C LEU A 270 7.42 -6.03 -7.09
N LEU A 271 8.24 -6.82 -6.38
CA LEU A 271 9.26 -6.30 -5.48
C LEU A 271 10.32 -5.47 -6.23
N PHE A 272 10.76 -5.93 -7.40
CA PHE A 272 11.70 -5.20 -8.23
C PHE A 272 11.14 -3.83 -8.65
N ILE A 273 9.88 -3.78 -9.10
CA ILE A 273 9.19 -2.53 -9.45
C ILE A 273 9.07 -1.61 -8.24
N LEU A 274 8.75 -2.14 -7.06
CA LEU A 274 8.67 -1.36 -5.82
C LEU A 274 10.01 -0.71 -5.47
N VAL A 275 11.10 -1.49 -5.51
CA VAL A 275 12.46 -0.96 -5.26
C VAL A 275 12.83 0.10 -6.31
N ALA A 276 12.53 -0.15 -7.59
CA ALA A 276 12.78 0.82 -8.65
C ALA A 276 12.01 2.14 -8.42
N MET A 277 10.74 2.06 -8.01
CA MET A 277 9.92 3.23 -7.68
C MET A 277 10.50 4.04 -6.51
N VAL A 278 10.99 3.36 -5.47
CA VAL A 278 11.65 4.03 -4.33
C VAL A 278 12.93 4.72 -4.79
N VAL A 279 13.77 4.06 -5.59
CA VAL A 279 15.02 4.64 -6.10
C VAL A 279 14.73 5.86 -6.99
N LEU A 280 13.81 5.72 -7.95
CA LEU A 280 13.42 6.81 -8.85
C LEU A 280 12.81 7.98 -8.06
N GLY A 281 12.00 7.69 -7.06
CA GLY A 281 11.42 8.68 -6.17
C GLY A 281 12.48 9.45 -5.36
N CYS A 282 13.46 8.74 -4.79
CA CYS A 282 14.59 9.35 -4.08
C CYS A 282 15.44 10.24 -5.02
N VAL A 283 15.74 9.76 -6.23
CA VAL A 283 16.49 10.54 -7.22
C VAL A 283 15.72 11.79 -7.63
N SER A 284 14.42 11.65 -7.97
CA SER A 284 13.55 12.77 -8.30
C SER A 284 13.49 13.80 -7.18
N PHE A 285 13.31 13.34 -5.94
CA PHE A 285 13.31 14.23 -4.78
C PHE A 285 14.64 14.97 -4.60
N MET A 286 15.77 14.26 -4.76
CA MET A 286 17.10 14.88 -4.65
C MET A 286 17.30 15.97 -5.71
N LEU A 287 16.79 15.75 -6.93
CA LEU A 287 16.81 16.76 -7.98
C LEU A 287 15.95 17.97 -7.60
N LEU A 288 14.69 17.76 -7.18
CA LEU A 288 13.78 18.84 -6.74
C LEU A 288 14.37 19.66 -5.58
N ALA A 289 14.97 18.99 -4.58
CA ALA A 289 15.59 19.65 -3.46
C ALA A 289 16.76 20.57 -3.89
N ARG A 290 17.53 20.16 -4.91
CA ARG A 290 18.65 20.94 -5.47
C ARG A 290 18.20 22.01 -6.47
N THR A 291 17.10 21.81 -7.19
CA THR A 291 16.64 22.74 -8.22
C THR A 291 15.70 23.81 -7.69
N ILE A 292 14.89 23.48 -6.67
CA ILE A 292 13.83 24.37 -6.17
C ILE A 292 14.05 24.70 -4.69
N SER A 293 14.09 23.69 -3.81
CA SER A 293 14.07 23.94 -2.37
C SER A 293 15.31 24.70 -1.87
N THR A 294 16.50 24.34 -2.37
CA THR A 294 17.74 24.99 -1.96
C THR A 294 17.80 26.46 -2.42
N PRO A 295 17.58 26.80 -3.71
CA PRO A 295 17.55 28.20 -4.16
C PRO A 295 16.50 29.06 -3.47
N ILE A 296 15.27 28.55 -3.26
CA ILE A 296 14.22 29.29 -2.55
C ILE A 296 14.66 29.58 -1.11
N LYS A 297 15.29 28.62 -0.44
CA LYS A 297 15.83 28.85 0.91
C LYS A 297 16.91 29.93 0.89
N SER A 298 17.85 29.88 -0.05
CA SER A 298 18.89 30.91 -0.20
C SER A 298 18.32 32.30 -0.49
N LEU A 299 17.29 32.40 -1.34
CA LEU A 299 16.59 33.66 -1.61
C LEU A 299 15.85 34.19 -0.38
N THR A 300 15.22 33.29 0.38
CA THR A 300 14.54 33.64 1.64
C THR A 300 15.54 34.17 2.66
N ASP A 301 16.68 33.51 2.81
CA ASP A 301 17.76 33.95 3.70
C ASP A 301 18.34 35.30 3.24
N ALA A 302 18.53 35.50 1.94
CA ALA A 302 18.98 36.79 1.39
C ALA A 302 17.98 37.92 1.66
N ALA A 303 16.68 37.69 1.43
CA ALA A 303 15.63 38.67 1.76
C ALA A 303 15.60 39.00 3.26
N HIS A 304 15.80 38.01 4.12
CA HIS A 304 15.89 38.23 5.56
C HIS A 304 17.08 39.12 5.93
N ARG A 305 18.27 38.89 5.34
CA ARG A 305 19.45 39.73 5.57
C ARG A 305 19.25 41.17 5.09
N ILE A 306 18.61 41.36 3.94
CA ILE A 306 18.21 42.69 3.45
C ILE A 306 17.31 43.40 4.47
N SER A 307 16.35 42.68 5.07
CA SER A 307 15.46 43.26 6.09
C SER A 307 16.19 43.71 7.36
N LEU A 308 17.35 43.12 7.65
CA LEU A 308 18.22 43.51 8.77
C LEU A 308 19.19 44.64 8.42
N GLY A 309 19.15 45.16 7.19
CA GLY A 309 20.04 46.22 6.71
C GLY A 309 21.38 45.74 6.15
N GLU A 310 21.60 44.43 6.04
CA GLU A 310 22.80 43.85 5.44
C GLU A 310 22.72 43.91 3.90
N LEU A 311 23.08 45.05 3.33
CA LEU A 311 22.92 45.33 1.90
C LEU A 311 24.19 45.13 1.08
N ASP A 312 25.32 44.75 1.69
CA ASP A 312 26.60 44.69 0.97
C ASP A 312 26.85 43.39 0.22
N LEU A 313 26.08 42.32 0.50
CA LEU A 313 26.23 41.05 -0.21
C LEU A 313 25.29 40.98 -1.43
N PRO A 314 25.79 40.67 -2.63
CA PRO A 314 24.97 40.45 -3.81
C PRO A 314 24.25 39.10 -3.74
N ILE A 315 23.07 39.02 -4.37
CA ILE A 315 22.33 37.76 -4.55
C ILE A 315 22.80 37.10 -5.84
N ASP A 316 23.81 36.24 -5.76
CA ASP A 316 24.31 35.47 -6.90
C ASP A 316 23.67 34.08 -6.95
N ILE A 317 22.55 33.98 -7.68
CA ILE A 317 21.89 32.71 -7.97
C ILE A 317 21.85 32.55 -9.49
N ASN A 318 22.86 31.85 -10.00
CA ASN A 318 22.95 31.50 -11.42
C ASN A 318 22.03 30.32 -11.74
N LYS A 319 20.72 30.58 -11.82
CA LYS A 319 19.67 29.65 -12.21
C LYS A 319 18.85 30.28 -13.33
N GLY A 320 18.52 29.51 -14.37
CA GLY A 320 17.53 29.90 -15.38
C GLY A 320 16.10 29.71 -14.88
N GLY A 321 15.12 30.13 -15.68
CA GLY A 321 13.68 30.00 -15.37
C GLY A 321 13.19 30.98 -14.30
N GLU A 322 12.04 30.67 -13.72
CA GLU A 322 11.28 31.55 -12.80
C GLU A 322 12.06 31.87 -11.52
N ILE A 323 12.87 30.93 -11.03
CA ILE A 323 13.71 31.13 -9.84
C ILE A 323 14.83 32.16 -10.12
N GLY A 324 15.39 32.15 -11.33
CA GLY A 324 16.38 33.14 -11.76
C GLY A 324 15.79 34.53 -11.90
N GLU A 325 14.59 34.63 -12.49
CA GLU A 325 13.87 35.90 -12.63
C GLU A 325 13.51 36.51 -11.26
N LEU A 326 13.12 35.67 -10.31
CA LEU A 326 12.89 36.07 -8.92
C LEU A 326 14.17 36.58 -8.27
N ALA A 327 15.30 35.87 -8.44
CA ALA A 327 16.59 36.29 -7.92
C ALA A 327 17.02 37.66 -8.48
N ALA A 328 16.88 37.86 -9.79
CA ALA A 328 17.20 39.13 -10.45
C ALA A 328 16.30 40.28 -9.99
N SER A 329 15.02 40.00 -9.71
CA SER A 329 14.08 40.98 -9.19
C SER A 329 14.41 41.37 -7.74
N LEU A 330 14.78 40.40 -6.90
CA LEU A 330 15.19 40.64 -5.52
C LEU A 330 16.53 41.41 -5.44
N GLU A 331 17.47 41.12 -6.34
CA GLU A 331 18.75 41.84 -6.44
C GLU A 331 18.56 43.31 -6.84
N ARG A 332 17.67 43.59 -7.80
CA ARG A 332 17.29 44.97 -8.17
C ARG A 332 16.70 45.73 -6.98
N MET A 333 15.87 45.07 -6.17
CA MET A 333 15.30 45.64 -4.96
C MET A 333 16.39 45.96 -3.91
N ARG A 334 17.30 45.02 -3.63
CA ARG A 334 18.45 45.21 -2.74
C ARG A 334 19.26 46.43 -3.16
N PHE A 335 19.60 46.53 -4.44
CA PHE A 335 20.41 47.62 -4.98
C PHE A 335 19.72 48.99 -4.87
N SER A 336 18.40 49.03 -5.13
CA SER A 336 17.58 50.24 -4.96
C SER A 336 17.58 50.73 -3.51
N ILE A 337 17.38 49.82 -2.54
CA ILE A 337 17.40 50.14 -1.10
C ILE A 337 18.78 50.64 -0.67
N LYS A 338 19.87 49.96 -1.08
CA LYS A 338 21.24 50.38 -0.78
C LYS A 338 21.52 51.80 -1.27
N SER A 339 21.17 52.07 -2.53
CA SER A 339 21.36 53.38 -3.15
C SER A 339 20.56 54.47 -2.45
N ALA A 340 19.34 54.17 -2.00
CA ALA A 340 18.50 55.12 -1.26
C ALA A 340 19.11 55.48 0.11
N ILE A 341 19.62 54.49 0.85
CA ILE A 341 20.25 54.70 2.16
C ILE A 341 21.57 55.48 2.03
N GLU A 342 22.40 55.18 1.05
CA GLU A 342 23.66 55.92 0.81
C GLU A 342 23.41 57.40 0.47
N ARG A 343 22.35 57.70 -0.29
CA ARG A 343 21.96 59.08 -0.59
C ARG A 343 21.51 59.85 0.66
N LEU A 344 20.80 59.20 1.56
CA LEU A 344 20.41 59.78 2.85
C LEU A 344 21.63 60.03 3.74
N ARG A 345 22.61 59.13 3.74
CA ARG A 345 23.83 59.25 4.57
C ARG A 345 24.79 60.35 4.10
N ARG A 346 24.72 60.77 2.83
CA ARG A 346 25.55 61.85 2.28
C ARG A 346 24.97 63.25 2.51
N ARG A 347 23.73 63.37 2.98
CA ARG A 347 23.11 64.63 3.41
C ARG A 347 23.31 64.82 4.91
#